data_AF-A0A8J6VE51-F1
#
_entry.id   AF-A0A8J6VE51-F1
#
_cell.length_a   1.000
_cell.length_b   1.000
_cell.length_c   1.000
_cell.angle_alpha   90.00
_cell.angle_beta   90.00
_cell.angle_gamma   90.00
#
_symmetry.space_group_name_H-M   'P 1'
#
loop_
_entity.id
_entity.type
_entity.pdbx_description
1 polymer ?
#
loop_
_entity_poly.entity_id
_entity_poly.type
_entity_poly.pdbx_seq_one_letter_code
_entity_poly.pdbx_strand_id
1 'polypeptide(L)'
;MIDHDRLFKELLSTFFVEFIELFLPDVMAYLEPDSVTFLDKEVFTDVTAGERYETDLLVQAQFRGELSCFLIHVENQAKAQANFGKRMFRYFARLSEKYDLPIYPVVVFSYDQPKVAAANQFRVEFPDFRVLEFNYRVIQLNRLNWRDYLGQANPVASALMAKMQIAPSDRPKVKAECLRLLVTLRLDSARMQLISGFVDTYLTLTESEEQAFQEELGRIEPEEQERVMQIVTSWMRTGIEQGRREGEVYIVMRQLKRKIGELNPKVEAKVRELPDSQLEALSEALLDFTGIHDLTQWLDSHEERGLISVILRQLHRKVGELEEEVEAQVRGLEVAQLEELSEALLDFEDVENLTDWLRNVERGEQG
;
A
#
# COMPACT_ATOMS: atom_id res chain seq x y z
N MET A 1 10.66 9.23 -0.56
CA MET A 1 10.28 9.47 0.85
C MET A 1 9.47 8.24 1.25
N ILE A 2 9.83 7.55 2.33
CA ILE A 2 9.10 6.33 2.73
C ILE A 2 7.72 6.76 3.23
N ASP A 3 6.68 6.20 2.62
CA ASP A 3 5.31 6.37 3.08
C ASP A 3 5.07 5.41 4.26
N HIS A 4 5.61 5.78 5.42
CA HIS A 4 5.50 5.03 6.67
C HIS A 4 4.04 4.74 7.01
N ASP A 5 3.21 5.73 6.73
CA ASP A 5 1.81 5.75 7.06
C ASP A 5 1.05 4.68 6.27
N ARG A 6 1.23 4.65 4.95
CA ARG A 6 0.66 3.63 4.08
C ARG A 6 1.10 2.22 4.48
N LEU A 7 2.39 1.99 4.72
CA LEU A 7 2.93 0.66 5.05
C LEU A 7 2.34 0.10 6.36
N PHE A 8 2.26 0.92 7.40
CA PHE A 8 1.65 0.49 8.66
C PHE A 8 0.15 0.27 8.54
N LYS A 9 -0.57 1.13 7.79
CA LYS A 9 -2.00 0.95 7.55
C LYS A 9 -2.28 -0.36 6.80
N GLU A 10 -1.51 -0.66 5.77
CA GLU A 10 -1.64 -1.89 4.98
C GLU A 10 -1.34 -3.14 5.82
N LEU A 11 -0.26 -3.10 6.62
CA LEU A 11 0.08 -4.18 7.55
C LEU A 11 -1.03 -4.42 8.58
N LEU A 12 -1.49 -3.37 9.27
CA LEU A 12 -2.46 -3.50 10.35
C LEU A 12 -3.88 -3.82 9.87
N SER A 13 -4.25 -3.38 8.67
CA SER A 13 -5.54 -3.76 8.07
C SER A 13 -5.53 -5.21 7.58
N THR A 14 -4.42 -5.67 6.99
CA THR A 14 -4.30 -7.06 6.51
C THR A 14 -4.23 -8.07 7.65
N PHE A 15 -3.53 -7.73 8.74
CA PHE A 15 -3.26 -8.62 9.86
C PHE A 15 -3.82 -8.09 11.19
N PHE A 16 -5.04 -7.54 11.15
CA PHE A 16 -5.66 -6.91 12.32
C PHE A 16 -5.83 -7.92 13.48
N VAL A 17 -6.32 -9.11 13.19
CA VAL A 17 -6.59 -10.13 14.22
C VAL A 17 -5.27 -10.57 14.86
N GLU A 18 -4.26 -10.84 14.05
CA GLU A 18 -2.92 -11.21 14.51
C GLU A 18 -2.26 -10.07 15.28
N PHE A 19 -2.55 -8.80 14.95
CA PHE A 19 -2.09 -7.64 15.72
C PHE A 19 -2.73 -7.59 17.11
N ILE A 20 -4.04 -7.82 17.22
CA ILE A 20 -4.73 -7.87 18.53
C ILE A 20 -4.22 -9.07 19.33
N GLU A 21 -4.02 -10.23 18.72
CA GLU A 21 -3.42 -11.40 19.37
C GLU A 21 -2.03 -11.12 19.95
N LEU A 22 -1.21 -10.43 19.18
CA LEU A 22 0.16 -10.14 19.55
C LEU A 22 0.28 -9.19 20.74
N PHE A 23 -0.46 -8.06 20.71
CA PHE A 23 -0.24 -6.97 21.66
C PHE A 23 -1.35 -6.81 22.69
N LEU A 24 -2.52 -7.39 22.44
CA LEU A 24 -3.72 -7.24 23.24
C LEU A 24 -4.37 -8.61 23.48
N PRO A 25 -3.66 -9.59 24.08
CA PRO A 25 -4.18 -10.95 24.27
C PRO A 25 -5.44 -10.98 25.14
N ASP A 26 -5.55 -10.07 26.11
CA ASP A 26 -6.77 -9.90 26.90
C ASP A 26 -7.97 -9.49 26.04
N VAL A 27 -7.73 -8.73 24.95
CA VAL A 27 -8.77 -8.32 23.99
C VAL A 27 -9.18 -9.49 23.11
N MET A 28 -8.23 -10.31 22.66
CA MET A 28 -8.54 -11.50 21.87
C MET A 28 -9.48 -12.48 22.58
N ALA A 29 -9.43 -12.56 23.91
CA ALA A 29 -10.28 -13.47 24.68
C ALA A 29 -11.78 -13.23 24.49
N TYR A 30 -12.19 -12.07 23.96
CA TYR A 30 -13.59 -11.72 23.75
C TYR A 30 -13.88 -11.00 22.42
N LEU A 31 -12.90 -10.94 21.51
CA LEU A 31 -13.08 -10.47 20.14
C LEU A 31 -13.68 -11.60 19.29
N GLU A 32 -14.63 -11.27 18.43
CA GLU A 32 -15.14 -12.19 17.40
C GLU A 32 -14.41 -11.92 16.07
N PRO A 33 -13.42 -12.73 15.64
CA PRO A 33 -12.54 -12.38 14.52
C PRO A 33 -13.25 -12.21 13.18
N ASP A 34 -14.31 -13.01 12.94
CA ASP A 34 -15.06 -13.02 11.69
C ASP A 34 -16.00 -11.81 11.54
N SER A 35 -16.13 -10.98 12.59
CA SER A 35 -17.01 -9.80 12.60
C SER A 35 -16.31 -8.49 12.23
N VAL A 36 -15.00 -8.55 11.93
CA VAL A 36 -14.16 -7.38 11.68
C VAL A 36 -14.55 -6.66 10.40
N THR A 37 -14.78 -5.35 10.51
CA THR A 37 -15.11 -4.44 9.42
C THR A 37 -14.30 -3.14 9.55
N PHE A 38 -13.76 -2.64 8.45
CA PHE A 38 -13.01 -1.38 8.45
C PHE A 38 -13.93 -0.23 8.06
N LEU A 39 -13.92 0.83 8.87
CA LEU A 39 -14.78 1.99 8.66
C LEU A 39 -14.01 3.11 7.95
N ASP A 40 -14.58 3.63 6.87
CA ASP A 40 -14.02 4.76 6.13
C ASP A 40 -14.11 6.09 6.90
N LYS A 41 -13.12 6.93 6.63
CA LYS A 41 -12.77 8.10 7.44
C LYS A 41 -13.17 9.46 6.88
N GLU A 42 -13.99 9.53 5.84
CA GLU A 42 -14.28 10.78 5.08
C GLU A 42 -14.83 12.00 5.87
N VAL A 43 -14.86 11.99 7.21
CA VAL A 43 -15.61 12.95 8.04
C VAL A 43 -14.73 13.85 8.93
N PHE A 44 -13.39 13.75 8.93
CA PHE A 44 -12.57 14.42 9.96
C PHE A 44 -11.48 15.40 9.47
N THR A 45 -11.65 16.03 8.30
CA THR A 45 -10.78 17.14 7.87
C THR A 45 -11.02 18.37 8.74
N ASP A 46 -10.22 18.53 9.78
CA ASP A 46 -10.15 19.73 10.58
C ASP A 46 -9.36 20.81 9.82
N VAL A 47 -10.07 21.76 9.22
CA VAL A 47 -9.51 22.90 8.47
C VAL A 47 -8.67 23.84 9.36
N THR A 48 -8.67 23.66 10.68
CA THR A 48 -8.02 24.58 11.64
C THR A 48 -6.57 24.27 11.99
N ALA A 49 -6.04 23.10 11.62
CA ALA A 49 -4.62 22.79 11.76
C ALA A 49 -4.21 22.02 10.50
N GLY A 50 -3.55 22.69 9.56
CA GLY A 50 -3.20 22.17 8.23
C GLY A 50 -2.21 21.00 8.20
N GLU A 51 -2.26 20.09 9.17
CA GLU A 51 -1.44 18.90 9.25
C GLU A 51 -2.33 17.67 9.07
N ARG A 52 -2.34 17.12 7.84
CA ARG A 52 -2.81 15.77 7.54
C ARG A 52 -1.87 14.77 8.23
N TYR A 53 -2.26 14.23 9.37
CA TYR A 53 -1.61 13.06 9.97
C TYR A 53 -2.60 11.91 9.93
N GLU A 54 -2.59 11.17 8.83
CA GLU A 54 -3.59 10.14 8.52
C GLU A 54 -3.00 8.73 8.60
N THR A 55 -2.66 8.29 9.81
CA THR A 55 -2.71 6.86 10.15
C THR A 55 -3.51 6.63 11.41
N ASP A 56 -4.82 6.60 11.21
CA ASP A 56 -5.66 5.84 12.14
C ASP A 56 -6.38 4.76 11.34
N LEU A 57 -6.54 3.60 11.94
CA LEU A 57 -7.39 2.53 11.48
C LEU A 57 -8.59 2.51 12.43
N LEU A 58 -9.79 2.68 11.88
CA LEU A 58 -11.02 2.52 12.65
C LEU A 58 -11.62 1.18 12.26
N VAL A 59 -11.68 0.27 13.23
CA VAL A 59 -12.13 -1.10 13.02
C VAL A 59 -13.35 -1.35 13.88
N GLN A 60 -14.43 -1.79 13.28
CA GLN A 60 -15.63 -2.21 13.98
C GLN A 60 -15.67 -3.73 14.05
N ALA A 61 -15.90 -4.29 15.23
CA ALA A 61 -16.01 -5.73 15.45
C ALA A 61 -16.99 -6.01 16.60
N GLN A 62 -17.52 -7.22 16.63
CA GLN A 62 -18.28 -7.73 17.76
C GLN A 62 -17.34 -8.09 18.92
N PHE A 63 -17.77 -7.70 20.10
CA PHE A 63 -17.05 -7.75 21.34
C PHE A 63 -18.02 -8.18 22.43
N ARG A 64 -17.85 -9.41 22.96
CA ARG A 64 -18.83 -10.01 23.89
C ARG A 64 -20.29 -9.96 23.40
N GLY A 65 -20.52 -10.06 22.09
CA GLY A 65 -21.84 -9.90 21.48
C GLY A 65 -22.35 -8.45 21.34
N GLU A 66 -21.55 -7.44 21.72
CA GLU A 66 -21.84 -6.03 21.51
C GLU A 66 -20.96 -5.45 20.40
N LEU A 67 -21.52 -4.59 19.56
CA LEU A 67 -20.75 -3.93 18.50
C LEU A 67 -19.82 -2.88 19.13
N SER A 68 -18.53 -2.94 18.81
CA SER A 68 -17.50 -2.05 19.37
C SER A 68 -16.51 -1.60 18.30
N CYS A 69 -15.83 -0.50 18.58
CA CYS A 69 -14.84 0.10 17.69
C CYS A 69 -13.43 0.05 18.29
N PHE A 70 -12.43 -0.18 17.46
CA PHE A 70 -11.02 -0.07 17.78
C PHE A 70 -10.45 1.11 17.01
N LEU A 71 -9.90 2.07 17.74
CA LEU A 71 -9.17 3.19 17.15
C LEU A 71 -7.68 2.89 17.28
N ILE A 72 -7.03 2.50 16.20
CA ILE A 72 -5.58 2.26 16.17
C ILE A 72 -4.91 3.43 15.47
N HIS A 73 -4.16 4.22 16.23
CA HIS A 73 -3.32 5.30 15.71
C HIS A 73 -1.87 4.83 15.54
N VAL A 74 -1.20 5.21 14.46
CA VAL A 74 0.24 4.96 14.29
C VAL A 74 0.98 6.29 14.26
N GLU A 75 2.08 6.39 14.99
CA GLU A 75 2.87 7.62 15.03
C GLU A 75 4.35 7.29 14.79
N ASN A 76 4.86 7.80 13.67
CA ASN A 76 6.20 7.53 13.17
C ASN A 76 7.23 8.61 13.59
N GLN A 77 6.78 9.74 14.18
CA GLN A 77 7.65 10.83 14.61
C GLN A 77 7.45 11.20 16.09
N ALA A 78 8.53 11.20 16.86
CA ALA A 78 8.48 11.53 18.29
C ALA A 78 8.12 12.99 18.60
N LYS A 79 8.31 13.92 17.65
CA LYS A 79 8.03 15.36 17.87
C LYS A 79 6.54 15.64 18.15
N ALA A 80 5.66 14.72 17.77
CA ALA A 80 4.22 14.85 17.94
C ALA A 80 3.72 14.59 19.39
N GLN A 81 4.60 14.20 20.32
CA GLN A 81 4.22 13.74 21.65
C GLN A 81 3.67 14.81 22.59
N ALA A 82 4.12 16.07 22.48
CA ALA A 82 3.85 17.11 23.49
C ALA A 82 2.35 17.39 23.73
N ASN A 83 1.47 17.00 22.80
CA ASN A 83 0.01 17.06 22.96
C ASN A 83 -0.71 15.77 22.51
N PHE A 84 0.01 14.66 22.37
CA PHE A 84 -0.54 13.43 21.79
C PHE A 84 -1.76 12.93 22.53
N GLY A 85 -1.70 12.79 23.86
CA GLY A 85 -2.83 12.32 24.66
C GLY A 85 -4.09 13.19 24.49
N LYS A 86 -3.93 14.51 24.34
CA LYS A 86 -5.03 15.42 24.05
C LYS A 86 -5.60 15.23 22.64
N ARG A 87 -4.74 14.98 21.64
CA ARG A 87 -5.20 14.64 20.27
C ARG A 87 -5.96 13.32 20.26
N MET A 88 -5.43 12.29 20.92
CA MET A 88 -6.08 10.99 21.02
C MET A 88 -7.46 11.09 21.70
N PHE A 89 -7.57 11.88 22.77
CA PHE A 89 -8.86 12.16 23.40
C PHE A 89 -9.84 12.85 22.46
N ARG A 90 -9.39 13.84 21.66
CA ARG A 90 -10.25 14.52 20.67
C ARG A 90 -10.78 13.54 19.61
N TYR A 91 -9.93 12.65 19.11
CA TYR A 91 -10.35 11.63 18.15
C TYR A 91 -11.36 10.66 18.77
N PHE A 92 -11.07 10.14 19.95
CA PHE A 92 -11.99 9.30 20.70
C PHE A 92 -13.36 9.99 20.89
N ALA A 93 -13.38 11.24 21.36
CA ALA A 93 -14.62 11.96 21.62
C ALA A 93 -15.47 12.15 20.34
N ARG A 94 -14.84 12.52 19.22
CA ARG A 94 -15.52 12.67 17.92
C ARG A 94 -16.10 11.37 17.40
N LEU A 95 -15.33 10.28 17.52
CA LEU A 95 -15.77 8.96 17.07
C LEU A 95 -16.88 8.42 17.97
N SER A 96 -16.78 8.66 19.27
CA SER A 96 -17.82 8.29 20.24
C SER A 96 -19.13 9.02 19.93
N GLU A 97 -19.07 10.31 19.61
CA GLU A 97 -20.25 11.09 19.20
C GLU A 97 -20.86 10.58 17.88
N LYS A 98 -20.02 10.22 16.90
CA LYS A 98 -20.49 9.78 15.57
C LYS A 98 -21.12 8.40 15.58
N TYR A 99 -20.49 7.43 16.25
CA TYR A 99 -20.87 6.02 16.15
C TYR A 99 -21.70 5.55 17.34
N ASP A 100 -21.63 6.23 18.49
CA ASP A 100 -22.31 5.84 19.73
C ASP A 100 -22.03 4.38 20.15
N LEU A 101 -20.79 3.93 19.90
CA LEU A 101 -20.29 2.60 20.26
C LEU A 101 -19.13 2.71 21.27
N PRO A 102 -18.90 1.67 22.10
CA PRO A 102 -17.68 1.56 22.88
C PRO A 102 -16.45 1.61 21.97
N ILE A 103 -15.48 2.47 22.29
CA ILE A 103 -14.23 2.59 21.53
C ILE A 103 -13.03 2.18 22.39
N TYR A 104 -12.20 1.29 21.85
CA TYR A 104 -10.93 0.87 22.43
C TYR A 104 -9.74 1.59 21.75
N PRO A 105 -9.18 2.64 22.37
CA PRO A 105 -8.11 3.44 21.77
C PRO A 105 -6.73 2.78 21.97
N VAL A 106 -6.00 2.63 20.87
CA VAL A 106 -4.64 2.07 20.79
C VAL A 106 -3.75 3.04 20.02
N VAL A 107 -2.52 3.23 20.46
CA VAL A 107 -1.47 3.89 19.69
C VAL A 107 -0.26 2.96 19.52
N VAL A 108 0.28 2.92 18.31
CA VAL A 108 1.54 2.26 17.96
C VAL A 108 2.58 3.34 17.67
N PHE A 109 3.60 3.43 18.52
CA PHE A 109 4.74 4.33 18.31
C PHE A 109 5.87 3.59 17.60
N SER A 110 6.24 4.06 16.41
CA SER A 110 7.24 3.44 15.54
C SER A 110 8.49 4.32 15.32
N TYR A 111 8.62 5.46 15.99
CA TYR A 111 9.85 6.27 15.94
C TYR A 111 11.04 5.55 16.62
N ASP A 112 12.26 5.81 16.16
CA ASP A 112 13.46 5.14 16.72
C ASP A 112 13.88 5.73 18.07
N GLN A 113 13.69 7.03 18.26
CA GLN A 113 14.04 7.78 19.47
C GLN A 113 12.97 8.83 19.78
N PRO A 114 12.77 9.20 21.06
CA PRO A 114 13.47 8.71 22.25
C PRO A 114 12.93 7.37 22.76
N LYS A 115 13.74 6.62 23.53
CA LYS A 115 13.31 5.38 24.20
C LYS A 115 12.61 5.59 25.54
N VAL A 116 12.11 6.80 25.80
CA VAL A 116 11.35 7.12 27.02
C VAL A 116 9.94 6.54 26.90
N ALA A 117 9.38 6.07 28.02
CA ALA A 117 8.02 5.53 28.04
C ALA A 117 7.03 6.65 27.68
N ALA A 118 6.24 6.42 26.63
CA ALA A 118 5.19 7.36 26.26
C ALA A 118 4.06 7.35 27.30
N ALA A 119 3.40 8.49 27.44
CA ALA A 119 2.18 8.59 28.25
C ALA A 119 1.09 7.68 27.67
N ASN A 120 0.29 7.08 28.55
CA ASN A 120 -0.84 6.21 28.22
C ASN A 120 -2.19 6.80 28.68
N GLN A 121 -2.17 8.05 29.14
CA GLN A 121 -3.33 8.73 29.69
C GLN A 121 -3.30 10.23 29.39
N PHE A 122 -4.47 10.84 29.36
CA PHE A 122 -4.67 12.28 29.31
C PHE A 122 -5.62 12.68 30.44
N ARG A 123 -5.20 13.65 31.26
CA ARG A 123 -5.95 14.10 32.43
C ARG A 123 -6.30 15.57 32.31
N VAL A 124 -7.50 15.92 32.75
CA VAL A 124 -7.92 17.29 33.04
C VAL A 124 -8.25 17.33 34.52
N GLU A 125 -7.43 18.03 35.30
CA GLU A 125 -7.54 18.08 36.75
C GLU A 125 -7.37 19.51 37.27
N PHE A 126 -8.16 19.84 38.28
CA PHE A 126 -8.08 21.02 39.12
C PHE A 126 -7.61 20.57 40.52
N PRO A 127 -7.14 21.48 41.40
CA PRO A 127 -6.57 21.11 42.70
C PRO A 127 -7.49 20.23 43.58
N ASP A 128 -8.79 20.36 43.42
CA ASP A 128 -9.84 19.71 44.19
C ASP A 128 -10.65 18.66 43.41
N PHE A 129 -10.50 18.61 42.08
CA PHE A 129 -11.39 17.81 41.23
C PHE A 129 -10.74 17.30 39.94
N ARG A 130 -10.85 15.99 39.69
CA ARG A 130 -10.45 15.37 38.42
C ARG A 130 -11.64 15.34 37.48
N VAL A 131 -11.59 16.17 36.44
CA VAL A 131 -12.66 16.32 35.43
C VAL A 131 -12.66 15.15 34.44
N LEU A 132 -11.48 14.72 34.02
CA LEU A 132 -11.32 13.68 33.01
C LEU A 132 -10.07 12.84 33.28
N GLU A 133 -10.21 11.54 33.13
CA GLU A 133 -9.11 10.59 33.00
C GLU A 133 -9.35 9.69 31.79
N PHE A 134 -8.73 10.06 30.67
CA PHE A 134 -8.81 9.30 29.43
C PHE A 134 -7.60 8.35 29.34
N ASN A 135 -7.85 7.05 29.16
CA ASN A 135 -6.82 6.03 29.05
C ASN A 135 -6.78 5.47 27.63
N TYR A 136 -5.59 5.13 27.15
CA TYR A 136 -5.38 4.46 25.88
C TYR A 136 -4.23 3.46 25.96
N ARG A 137 -4.26 2.43 25.11
CA ARG A 137 -3.19 1.45 25.03
C ARG A 137 -2.04 1.98 24.22
N VAL A 138 -0.82 1.77 24.72
CA VAL A 138 0.41 2.21 24.09
C VAL A 138 1.25 0.99 23.74
N ILE A 139 1.54 0.82 22.45
CA ILE A 139 2.48 -0.16 21.92
C ILE A 139 3.68 0.62 21.39
N GLN A 140 4.76 0.67 22.16
CA GLN A 140 5.94 1.45 21.81
C GLN A 140 7.07 0.54 21.32
N LEU A 141 7.18 0.42 19.98
CA LEU A 141 8.03 -0.58 19.34
C LEU A 141 9.51 -0.44 19.73
N ASN A 142 10.03 0.79 19.78
CA ASN A 142 11.44 1.06 20.11
C ASN A 142 11.86 0.72 21.55
N ARG A 143 10.92 0.26 22.39
CA ARG A 143 11.15 -0.25 23.75
C ARG A 143 10.89 -1.77 23.88
N LEU A 144 10.39 -2.41 22.84
CA LEU A 144 10.18 -3.86 22.80
C LEU A 144 11.46 -4.54 22.29
N ASN A 145 11.88 -5.64 22.91
CA ASN A 145 13.03 -6.40 22.44
C ASN A 145 12.57 -7.42 21.40
N TRP A 146 13.13 -7.34 20.19
CA TRP A 146 12.77 -8.25 19.09
C TRP A 146 12.95 -9.74 19.45
N ARG A 147 13.88 -10.06 20.36
CA ARG A 147 14.13 -11.45 20.79
C ARG A 147 12.92 -12.09 21.47
N ASP A 148 12.06 -11.28 22.10
CA ASP A 148 10.85 -11.76 22.79
C ASP A 148 9.77 -12.25 21.80
N TYR A 149 9.98 -12.02 20.50
CA TYR A 149 9.03 -12.29 19.43
C TYR A 149 9.45 -13.44 18.50
N LEU A 150 10.66 -13.98 18.67
CA LEU A 150 11.21 -15.02 17.78
C LEU A 150 10.45 -16.34 17.80
N GLY A 151 9.85 -16.68 18.94
CA GLY A 151 9.06 -17.90 19.12
C GLY A 151 7.58 -17.75 18.82
N GLN A 152 7.13 -16.54 18.44
CA GLN A 152 5.73 -16.27 18.21
C GLN A 152 5.39 -16.54 16.75
N ALA A 153 4.52 -17.53 16.50
CA ALA A 153 4.00 -17.82 15.17
C ALA A 153 2.98 -16.75 14.75
N ASN A 154 3.44 -15.51 14.58
CA ASN A 154 2.60 -14.37 14.27
C ASN A 154 3.23 -13.49 13.16
N PRO A 155 2.51 -13.23 12.05
CA PRO A 155 3.02 -12.44 10.92
C PRO A 155 3.36 -11.00 11.29
N VAL A 156 2.57 -10.38 12.18
CA VAL A 156 2.78 -8.99 12.62
C VAL A 156 4.04 -8.89 13.45
N ALA A 157 4.34 -9.90 14.27
CA ALA A 157 5.59 -9.97 15.02
C ALA A 157 6.80 -9.97 14.06
N SER A 158 6.73 -10.79 13.02
CA SER A 158 7.74 -10.85 11.96
C SER A 158 8.00 -9.51 11.29
N ALA A 159 6.94 -8.77 10.97
CA ALA A 159 7.04 -7.44 10.36
C ALA A 159 7.63 -6.41 11.33
N LEU A 160 7.03 -6.28 12.52
CA LEU A 160 7.31 -5.20 13.46
C LEU A 160 8.63 -5.36 14.20
N MET A 161 9.23 -6.56 14.24
CA MET A 161 10.60 -6.75 14.74
C MET A 161 11.60 -5.80 14.09
N ALA A 162 11.43 -5.45 12.81
CA ALA A 162 12.25 -4.48 12.10
C ALA A 162 12.23 -3.06 12.70
N LYS A 163 11.22 -2.75 13.53
CA LYS A 163 11.02 -1.47 14.22
C LYS A 163 11.14 -1.55 15.74
N MET A 164 11.57 -2.70 16.24
CA MET A 164 11.80 -2.92 17.67
C MET A 164 13.20 -2.46 18.12
N GLN A 165 13.55 -2.70 19.37
CA GLN A 165 14.88 -2.42 19.90
C GLN A 165 15.93 -3.39 19.32
N ILE A 166 16.60 -2.96 18.25
CA ILE A 166 17.67 -3.71 17.59
C ILE A 166 19.03 -3.09 17.95
N ALA A 167 20.00 -3.91 18.38
CA ALA A 167 21.39 -3.48 18.47
C ALA A 167 22.00 -3.42 17.07
N PRO A 168 22.89 -2.47 16.73
CA PRO A 168 23.47 -2.39 15.38
C PRO A 168 24.08 -3.70 14.88
N SER A 169 24.75 -4.45 15.76
CA SER A 169 25.33 -5.77 15.44
C SER A 169 24.30 -6.86 15.16
N ASP A 170 23.07 -6.71 15.67
CA ASP A 170 22.01 -7.70 15.52
C ASP A 170 21.17 -7.49 14.25
N ARG A 171 21.35 -6.37 13.53
CA ARG A 171 20.53 -6.02 12.35
C ARG A 171 20.46 -7.14 11.30
N PRO A 172 21.59 -7.77 10.88
CA PRO A 172 21.55 -8.89 9.95
C PRO A 172 20.77 -10.09 10.50
N LYS A 173 20.99 -10.39 11.78
CA LYS A 173 20.31 -11.50 12.47
C LYS A 173 18.80 -11.28 12.56
N VAL A 174 18.36 -10.07 12.91
CA VAL A 174 16.94 -9.72 12.96
C VAL A 174 16.31 -9.94 11.59
N LYS A 175 16.96 -9.48 10.51
CA LYS A 175 16.44 -9.67 9.15
C LYS A 175 16.29 -11.15 8.80
N ALA A 176 17.30 -11.96 9.09
CA ALA A 176 17.26 -13.41 8.88
C ALA A 176 16.12 -14.07 9.64
N GLU A 177 15.94 -13.72 10.91
CA GLU A 177 14.88 -14.28 11.74
C GLU A 177 13.47 -13.82 11.34
N CYS A 178 13.30 -12.57 10.90
CA CYS A 178 12.03 -12.12 10.32
C CYS A 178 11.66 -12.96 9.08
N LEU A 179 12.61 -13.14 8.16
CA LEU A 179 12.33 -13.92 6.95
C LEU A 179 12.13 -15.41 7.25
N ARG A 180 12.87 -15.96 8.22
CA ARG A 180 12.70 -17.33 8.69
C ARG A 180 11.30 -17.54 9.27
N LEU A 181 10.84 -16.62 10.14
CA LEU A 181 9.51 -16.68 10.73
C LEU A 181 8.41 -16.59 9.66
N LEU A 182 8.58 -15.77 8.62
CA LEU A 182 7.63 -15.74 7.50
C LEU A 182 7.46 -17.09 6.82
N VAL A 183 8.58 -17.78 6.60
CA VAL A 183 8.59 -19.07 5.93
C VAL A 183 7.90 -20.15 6.76
N THR A 184 7.97 -20.09 8.09
CA THR A 184 7.30 -21.06 8.96
C THR A 184 5.78 -20.84 9.01
N LEU A 185 5.30 -19.62 8.79
CA LEU A 185 3.88 -19.26 8.82
C LEU A 185 3.08 -19.72 7.60
N ARG A 186 3.75 -20.08 6.49
CA ARG A 186 3.12 -20.58 5.25
C ARG A 186 1.95 -19.71 4.75
N LEU A 187 2.15 -18.40 4.77
CA LEU A 187 1.18 -17.43 4.26
C LEU A 187 1.06 -17.53 2.72
N ASP A 188 0.01 -16.94 2.15
CA ASP A 188 -0.09 -16.76 0.70
C ASP A 188 0.94 -15.76 0.17
N SER A 189 1.15 -15.76 -1.15
CA SER A 189 2.18 -14.95 -1.80
C SER A 189 2.02 -13.45 -1.54
N ALA A 190 0.80 -12.92 -1.52
CA ALA A 190 0.57 -11.49 -1.33
C ALA A 190 0.85 -11.08 0.12
N ARG A 191 0.39 -11.86 1.09
CA ARG A 191 0.67 -11.64 2.52
C ARG A 191 2.15 -11.78 2.85
N MET A 192 2.84 -12.77 2.26
CA MET A 192 4.30 -12.89 2.39
C MET A 192 5.01 -11.66 1.85
N GLN A 193 4.63 -11.21 0.65
CA GLN A 193 5.19 -10.02 0.01
C GLN A 193 5.02 -8.76 0.87
N LEU A 194 3.83 -8.55 1.43
CA LEU A 194 3.57 -7.40 2.30
C LEU A 194 4.56 -7.34 3.46
N ILE A 195 4.79 -8.46 4.15
CA ILE A 195 5.66 -8.47 5.34
C ILE A 195 7.13 -8.37 4.95
N SER A 196 7.58 -9.10 3.93
CA SER A 196 8.97 -9.00 3.48
C SER A 196 9.31 -7.59 2.99
N GLY A 197 8.41 -6.95 2.22
CA GLY A 197 8.58 -5.58 1.77
C GLY A 197 8.60 -4.58 2.93
N PHE A 198 7.79 -4.80 3.96
CA PHE A 198 7.84 -4.04 5.21
C PHE A 198 9.22 -4.17 5.88
N VAL A 199 9.73 -5.39 6.05
CA VAL A 199 11.04 -5.65 6.66
C VAL A 199 12.17 -4.97 5.87
N ASP A 200 12.20 -5.11 4.54
CA ASP A 200 13.24 -4.51 3.69
C ASP A 200 13.23 -2.97 3.73
N THR A 201 12.05 -2.37 3.83
CA THR A 201 11.91 -0.91 3.90
C THR A 201 12.51 -0.34 5.19
N TYR A 202 12.36 -1.05 6.31
CA TYR A 202 12.78 -0.57 7.62
C TYR A 202 14.15 -1.10 8.08
N LEU A 203 14.59 -2.22 7.52
CA LEU A 203 15.83 -2.90 7.86
C LEU A 203 16.71 -3.07 6.62
N THR A 204 16.99 -1.96 5.95
CA THR A 204 17.95 -1.90 4.83
C THR A 204 19.37 -2.13 5.35
N LEU A 205 20.03 -3.18 4.87
CA LEU A 205 21.37 -3.56 5.30
C LEU A 205 22.44 -2.87 4.45
N THR A 206 23.58 -2.54 5.07
CA THR A 206 24.80 -2.15 4.33
C THR A 206 25.46 -3.36 3.67
N GLU A 207 26.41 -3.16 2.76
CA GLU A 207 27.14 -4.27 2.11
C GLU A 207 27.80 -5.23 3.13
N SER A 208 28.38 -4.69 4.21
CA SER A 208 28.97 -5.50 5.27
C SER A 208 27.91 -6.25 6.09
N GLU A 209 26.76 -5.61 6.32
CA GLU A 209 25.64 -6.25 7.01
C GLU A 209 24.99 -7.34 6.15
N GLU A 210 24.97 -7.17 4.83
CA GLU A 210 24.44 -8.16 3.88
C GLU A 210 25.31 -9.43 3.85
N GLN A 211 26.64 -9.28 3.92
CA GLN A 211 27.54 -10.44 4.08
C GLN A 211 27.25 -11.21 5.37
N ALA A 212 27.11 -10.49 6.49
CA ALA A 212 26.74 -11.10 7.77
C ALA A 212 25.35 -11.74 7.71
N PHE A 213 24.40 -11.15 6.98
CA PHE A 213 23.06 -11.73 6.78
C PHE A 213 23.13 -13.06 6.02
N GLN A 214 23.95 -13.17 4.97
CA GLN A 214 24.18 -14.44 4.27
C GLN A 214 24.79 -15.51 5.20
N GLU A 215 25.70 -15.12 6.10
CA GLU A 215 26.23 -16.02 7.12
C GLU A 215 25.15 -16.47 8.12
N GLU A 216 24.26 -15.58 8.55
CA GLU A 216 23.12 -15.94 9.42
C GLU A 216 22.15 -16.89 8.70
N LEU A 217 21.87 -16.68 7.41
CA LEU A 217 21.04 -17.60 6.61
C LEU A 217 21.65 -19.00 6.52
N GLY A 218 22.98 -19.11 6.45
CA GLY A 218 23.68 -20.39 6.44
C GLY A 218 23.60 -21.18 7.76
N ARG A 219 23.09 -20.56 8.84
CA ARG A 219 22.86 -21.22 10.14
C ARG A 219 21.44 -21.76 10.30
N ILE A 220 20.55 -21.43 9.37
CA ILE A 220 19.16 -21.87 9.35
C ILE A 220 19.09 -23.29 8.77
N GLU A 221 18.05 -24.05 9.12
CA GLU A 221 17.79 -25.35 8.51
C GLU A 221 17.71 -25.26 6.97
N PRO A 222 18.29 -26.20 6.21
CA PRO A 222 18.44 -26.09 4.76
C PRO A 222 17.12 -25.84 4.00
N GLU A 223 16.03 -26.48 4.43
CA GLU A 223 14.71 -26.30 3.80
C GLU A 223 14.11 -24.90 4.05
N GLU A 224 14.33 -24.34 5.25
CA GLU A 224 13.91 -22.97 5.57
C GLU A 224 14.78 -21.97 4.82
N GLN A 225 16.10 -22.21 4.76
CA GLN A 225 17.04 -21.39 4.03
C GLN A 225 16.68 -21.27 2.55
N GLU A 226 16.35 -22.39 1.88
CA GLU A 226 15.98 -22.38 0.46
C GLU A 226 14.74 -21.51 0.20
N ARG A 227 13.71 -21.62 1.06
CA ARG A 227 12.50 -20.81 0.95
C ARG A 227 12.76 -19.33 1.24
N VAL A 228 13.61 -19.01 2.22
CA VAL A 228 14.04 -17.62 2.46
C VAL A 228 14.78 -17.07 1.25
N MET A 229 15.67 -17.85 0.63
CA MET A 229 16.40 -17.45 -0.56
C MET A 229 15.48 -17.22 -1.77
N GLN A 230 14.40 -18.00 -1.92
CA GLN A 230 13.39 -17.75 -2.95
C GLN A 230 12.70 -16.39 -2.73
N ILE A 231 12.35 -16.05 -1.49
CA ILE A 231 11.79 -14.72 -1.15
C ILE A 231 12.78 -13.63 -1.54
N VAL A 232 14.02 -13.69 -1.02
CA VAL A 232 15.06 -12.68 -1.27
C VAL A 232 15.34 -12.52 -2.76
N THR A 233 15.44 -13.63 -3.51
CA THR A 233 15.73 -13.61 -4.95
C THR A 233 14.58 -13.00 -5.75
N SER A 234 13.33 -13.36 -5.42
CA SER A 234 12.15 -12.77 -6.08
C SER A 234 12.12 -11.26 -5.86
N TRP A 235 12.36 -10.80 -4.62
CA TRP A 235 12.40 -9.38 -4.28
C TRP A 235 13.53 -8.64 -4.94
N MET A 236 14.74 -9.21 -4.96
CA MET A 236 15.88 -8.63 -5.63
C MET A 236 15.58 -8.43 -7.12
N ARG A 237 14.93 -9.40 -7.76
CA ARG A 237 14.52 -9.29 -9.17
C ARG A 237 13.52 -8.16 -9.39
N THR A 238 12.45 -8.12 -8.60
CA THR A 238 11.44 -7.04 -8.66
C THR A 238 12.06 -5.67 -8.37
N GLY A 239 12.95 -5.58 -7.39
CA GLY A 239 13.66 -4.35 -7.04
C GLY A 239 14.60 -3.86 -8.16
N ILE A 240 15.30 -4.76 -8.84
CA ILE A 240 16.12 -4.42 -10.02
C ILE A 240 15.24 -3.93 -11.16
N GLU A 241 14.14 -4.61 -11.44
CA GLU A 241 13.21 -4.26 -12.52
C GLU A 241 12.55 -2.89 -12.26
N GLN A 242 12.09 -2.66 -11.04
CA GLN A 242 11.53 -1.39 -10.62
C GLN A 242 12.59 -0.28 -10.60
N GLY A 243 13.81 -0.56 -10.11
CA GLY A 243 14.92 0.41 -10.14
C GLY A 243 15.34 0.78 -11.57
N ARG A 244 15.32 -0.18 -12.49
CA ARG A 244 15.54 0.06 -13.93
C ARG A 244 14.46 0.98 -14.48
N ARG A 245 13.18 0.68 -14.21
CA ARG A 245 12.04 1.47 -14.67
C ARG A 245 12.04 2.89 -14.08
N GLU A 246 12.25 3.03 -12.78
CA GLU A 246 12.36 4.34 -12.12
C GLU A 246 13.51 5.16 -12.71
N GLY A 247 14.66 4.53 -12.98
CA GLY A 247 15.79 5.15 -13.66
C GLY A 247 15.45 5.59 -15.09
N GLU A 248 14.75 4.74 -15.85
CA GLU A 248 14.32 5.03 -17.22
C GLU A 248 13.33 6.20 -17.25
N VAL A 249 12.26 6.15 -16.45
CA VAL A 249 11.28 7.23 -16.29
C VAL A 249 11.97 8.53 -15.88
N TYR A 250 12.90 8.48 -14.93
CA TYR A 250 13.67 9.66 -14.50
C TYR A 250 14.47 10.27 -15.64
N ILE A 251 15.15 9.45 -16.44
CA ILE A 251 15.94 9.91 -17.59
C ILE A 251 15.02 10.49 -18.68
N VAL A 252 13.96 9.79 -19.07
CA VAL A 252 12.97 10.26 -20.05
C VAL A 252 12.36 11.59 -19.59
N MET A 253 11.97 11.69 -18.31
CA MET A 253 11.41 12.93 -17.77
C MET A 253 12.40 14.09 -17.76
N ARG A 254 13.64 13.82 -17.38
CA ARG A 254 14.70 14.83 -17.43
C ARG A 254 14.98 15.30 -18.85
N GLN A 255 14.96 14.40 -19.83
CA GLN A 255 15.16 14.73 -21.25
C GLN A 255 13.99 15.56 -21.79
N LEU A 256 12.74 15.15 -21.53
CA LEU A 256 11.56 15.90 -21.94
C LEU A 256 11.54 17.31 -21.35
N LYS A 257 11.83 17.46 -20.05
CA LYS A 257 11.93 18.79 -19.43
C LYS A 257 13.01 19.67 -20.04
N ARG A 258 14.11 19.07 -20.51
CA ARG A 258 15.20 19.81 -21.17
C ARG A 258 14.87 20.20 -22.60
N LYS A 259 14.15 19.36 -23.34
CA LYS A 259 13.77 19.58 -24.76
C LYS A 259 12.59 20.53 -24.90
N ILE A 260 11.57 20.36 -24.05
CA ILE A 260 10.24 20.97 -24.19
C ILE A 260 9.99 22.04 -23.13
N GLY A 261 10.69 21.99 -21.99
CA GLY A 261 10.48 22.87 -20.85
C GLY A 261 9.62 22.24 -19.76
N GLU A 262 9.09 23.05 -18.85
CA GLU A 262 8.27 22.55 -17.73
C GLU A 262 6.99 21.85 -18.23
N LEU A 263 6.75 20.66 -17.69
CA LEU A 263 5.57 19.86 -18.00
C LEU A 263 4.50 20.07 -16.93
N ASN A 264 3.23 20.08 -17.36
CA ASN A 264 2.11 20.08 -16.42
C ASN A 264 2.08 18.73 -15.64
N PRO A 265 1.77 18.74 -14.33
CA PRO A 265 1.60 17.52 -13.53
C PRO A 265 0.77 16.41 -14.16
N LYS A 266 -0.28 16.72 -14.93
CA LYS A 266 -1.09 15.71 -15.64
C LYS A 266 -0.29 14.95 -16.70
N VAL A 267 0.55 15.64 -17.46
CA VAL A 267 1.39 15.03 -18.50
C VAL A 267 2.50 14.21 -17.86
N GLU A 268 3.09 14.70 -16.77
CA GLU A 268 4.06 13.92 -16.02
C GLU A 268 3.46 12.63 -15.45
N ALA A 269 2.23 12.68 -14.94
CA ALA A 269 1.53 11.49 -14.46
C ALA A 269 1.33 10.46 -15.59
N LYS A 270 0.81 10.89 -16.74
CA LYS A 270 0.66 10.02 -17.93
C LYS A 270 1.98 9.35 -18.31
N VAL A 271 3.09 10.10 -18.38
CA VAL A 271 4.41 9.53 -18.72
C VAL A 271 4.89 8.52 -17.68
N ARG A 272 4.67 8.76 -16.38
CA ARG A 272 5.05 7.80 -15.33
C ARG A 272 4.24 6.51 -15.37
N GLU A 273 3.01 6.57 -15.88
CA GLU A 273 2.09 5.43 -15.97
C GLU A 273 2.29 4.59 -17.24
N LEU A 274 3.05 5.10 -18.22
CA LEU A 274 3.34 4.36 -19.45
C LEU A 274 3.96 2.98 -19.16
N PRO A 275 3.56 1.93 -19.91
CA PRO A 275 4.25 0.64 -19.93
C PRO A 275 5.71 0.79 -20.37
N ASP A 276 6.59 -0.09 -19.91
CA ASP A 276 8.03 -0.06 -20.21
C ASP A 276 8.32 0.03 -21.73
N SER A 277 7.62 -0.77 -22.55
CA SER A 277 7.77 -0.71 -24.01
C SER A 277 7.41 0.66 -24.63
N GLN A 278 6.44 1.38 -24.04
CA GLN A 278 6.07 2.72 -24.49
C GLN A 278 7.03 3.78 -23.95
N LEU A 279 7.58 3.59 -22.74
CA LEU A 279 8.65 4.45 -22.22
C LEU A 279 9.90 4.38 -23.10
N GLU A 280 10.29 3.19 -23.54
CA GLU A 280 11.42 2.98 -24.46
C GLU A 280 11.14 3.68 -25.80
N ALA A 281 9.94 3.49 -26.38
CA ALA A 281 9.54 4.16 -27.63
C ALA A 281 9.49 5.69 -27.49
N LEU A 282 9.02 6.21 -26.35
CA LEU A 282 9.03 7.64 -26.05
C LEU A 282 10.47 8.17 -25.94
N SER A 283 11.39 7.37 -25.39
CA SER A 283 12.80 7.73 -25.24
C SER A 283 13.49 8.00 -26.59
N GLU A 284 13.06 7.33 -27.65
CA GLU A 284 13.53 7.55 -29.02
C GLU A 284 12.78 8.71 -29.68
N ALA A 285 11.45 8.69 -29.64
CA ALA A 285 10.60 9.68 -30.30
C ALA A 285 10.85 11.11 -29.77
N LEU A 286 11.16 11.25 -28.47
CA LEU A 286 11.38 12.56 -27.86
C LEU A 286 12.56 13.33 -28.50
N LEU A 287 13.49 12.63 -29.16
CA LEU A 287 14.63 13.24 -29.83
C LEU A 287 14.21 14.11 -31.02
N ASP A 288 13.05 13.82 -31.61
CA ASP A 288 12.49 14.56 -32.74
C ASP A 288 11.50 15.64 -32.32
N PHE A 289 11.08 15.66 -31.04
CA PHE A 289 10.11 16.63 -30.56
C PHE A 289 10.65 18.06 -30.62
N THR A 290 9.83 18.96 -31.14
CA THR A 290 10.09 20.39 -31.26
C THR A 290 9.35 21.20 -30.20
N GLY A 291 8.28 20.65 -29.63
CA GLY A 291 7.53 21.29 -28.56
C GLY A 291 6.55 20.35 -27.86
N ILE A 292 5.74 20.92 -26.96
CA ILE A 292 4.80 20.16 -26.12
C ILE A 292 3.69 19.48 -26.93
N HIS A 293 3.34 20.04 -28.09
CA HIS A 293 2.32 19.50 -28.97
C HIS A 293 2.68 18.10 -29.48
N ASP A 294 3.95 17.89 -29.84
CA ASP A 294 4.46 16.59 -30.31
C ASP A 294 4.35 15.53 -29.21
N LEU A 295 4.67 15.90 -27.96
CA LEU A 295 4.52 15.01 -26.81
C LEU A 295 3.05 14.66 -26.56
N THR A 296 2.15 15.64 -26.57
CA THR A 296 0.71 15.38 -26.37
C THR A 296 0.15 14.49 -27.46
N GLN A 297 0.46 14.76 -28.73
CA GLN A 297 0.01 13.93 -29.85
C GLN A 297 0.58 12.51 -29.77
N TRP A 298 1.85 12.37 -29.37
CA TRP A 298 2.45 11.07 -29.19
C TRP A 298 1.74 10.28 -28.09
N LEU A 299 1.49 10.89 -26.93
CA LEU A 299 0.78 10.25 -25.81
C LEU A 299 -0.64 9.82 -26.23
N ASP A 300 -1.39 10.71 -26.89
CA ASP A 300 -2.76 10.43 -27.31
C ASP A 300 -2.82 9.27 -28.32
N SER A 301 -1.91 9.24 -29.30
CA SER A 301 -1.84 8.15 -30.29
C SER A 301 -1.45 6.77 -29.71
N HIS A 302 -0.71 6.76 -28.60
CA HIS A 302 -0.30 5.52 -27.93
C HIS A 302 -1.32 5.06 -26.87
N GLU A 303 -2.14 5.98 -26.37
CA GLU A 303 -3.34 5.71 -25.58
C GLU A 303 -4.42 5.03 -26.45
N GLU A 304 -4.66 5.55 -27.66
CA GLU A 304 -5.52 4.94 -28.69
C GLU A 304 -5.12 3.49 -29.01
N ARG A 305 -3.84 3.28 -29.36
CA ARG A 305 -3.33 1.92 -29.68
C ARG A 305 -3.44 0.97 -28.48
N GLY A 306 -3.25 1.49 -27.27
CA GLY A 306 -3.42 0.73 -26.03
C GLY A 306 -4.86 0.27 -25.83
N LEU A 307 -5.81 1.21 -25.90
CA LEU A 307 -7.26 0.96 -25.79
C LEU A 307 -7.74 -0.08 -26.81
N ILE A 308 -7.36 0.08 -28.08
CA ILE A 308 -7.67 -0.89 -29.14
C ILE A 308 -7.20 -2.29 -28.79
N SER A 309 -5.96 -2.44 -28.29
CA SER A 309 -5.40 -3.75 -27.93
C SER A 309 -6.14 -4.44 -26.77
N VAL A 310 -6.63 -3.65 -25.81
CA VAL A 310 -7.40 -4.14 -24.66
C VAL A 310 -8.78 -4.56 -25.11
N ILE A 311 -9.46 -3.72 -25.89
CA ILE A 311 -10.81 -4.00 -26.42
C ILE A 311 -10.78 -5.25 -27.30
N LEU A 312 -9.83 -5.38 -28.22
CA LEU A 312 -9.70 -6.58 -29.05
C LEU A 312 -9.49 -7.84 -28.21
N ARG A 313 -8.65 -7.78 -27.16
CA ARG A 313 -8.45 -8.92 -26.25
C ARG A 313 -9.71 -9.27 -25.48
N GLN A 314 -10.47 -8.27 -25.03
CA GLN A 314 -11.75 -8.48 -24.34
C GLN A 314 -12.79 -9.09 -25.28
N LEU A 315 -12.90 -8.59 -26.52
CA LEU A 315 -13.78 -9.16 -27.54
C LEU A 315 -13.43 -10.62 -27.82
N HIS A 316 -12.15 -10.95 -28.08
CA HIS A 316 -11.71 -12.34 -28.26
C HIS A 316 -12.09 -13.25 -27.09
N ARG A 317 -12.10 -12.72 -25.86
CA ARG A 317 -12.49 -13.47 -24.66
C ARG A 317 -14.02 -13.65 -24.53
N LYS A 318 -14.80 -12.65 -24.94
CA LYS A 318 -16.26 -12.60 -24.77
C LYS A 318 -16.99 -13.31 -25.91
N VAL A 319 -16.61 -13.02 -27.15
CA VAL A 319 -17.32 -13.47 -28.35
C VAL A 319 -16.54 -14.51 -29.18
N GLY A 320 -15.29 -14.81 -28.79
CA GLY A 320 -14.44 -15.78 -29.46
C GLY A 320 -13.62 -15.17 -30.60
N GLU A 321 -13.08 -16.02 -31.47
CA GLU A 321 -12.16 -15.61 -32.54
C GLU A 321 -12.87 -14.68 -33.55
N LEU A 322 -12.34 -13.46 -33.72
CA LEU A 322 -12.86 -12.48 -34.66
C LEU A 322 -12.27 -12.65 -36.06
N GLU A 323 -13.07 -12.40 -37.09
CA GLU A 323 -12.59 -12.31 -38.47
C GLU A 323 -11.69 -11.06 -38.66
N GLU A 324 -10.68 -11.16 -39.54
CA GLU A 324 -9.71 -10.08 -39.78
C GLU A 324 -10.38 -8.75 -40.21
N GLU A 325 -11.51 -8.83 -40.92
CA GLU A 325 -12.26 -7.65 -41.37
C GLU A 325 -12.92 -6.91 -40.19
N VAL A 326 -13.45 -7.64 -39.21
CA VAL A 326 -14.04 -7.08 -37.99
C VAL A 326 -12.98 -6.48 -37.09
N GLU A 327 -11.81 -7.13 -36.95
CA GLU A 327 -10.68 -6.55 -36.24
C GLU A 327 -10.22 -5.23 -36.88
N ALA A 328 -10.16 -5.18 -38.22
CA ALA A 328 -9.77 -3.98 -38.94
C ALA A 328 -10.74 -2.83 -38.70
N GLN A 329 -12.05 -3.10 -38.64
CA GLN A 329 -13.06 -2.10 -38.29
C GLN A 329 -12.87 -1.57 -36.87
N VAL A 330 -12.67 -2.45 -35.87
CA VAL A 330 -12.43 -2.03 -34.48
C VAL A 330 -11.14 -1.19 -34.37
N ARG A 331 -10.09 -1.52 -35.11
CA ARG A 331 -8.84 -0.74 -35.15
C ARG A 331 -8.99 0.63 -35.82
N GLY A 332 -10.05 0.83 -36.61
CA GLY A 332 -10.34 2.09 -37.31
C GLY A 332 -11.23 3.05 -36.53
N LEU A 333 -11.71 2.67 -35.33
CA LEU A 333 -12.57 3.49 -34.49
C LEU A 333 -11.79 4.62 -33.79
N GLU A 334 -12.45 5.77 -33.58
CA GLU A 334 -11.92 6.88 -32.78
C GLU A 334 -12.00 6.58 -31.27
N VAL A 335 -11.22 7.29 -30.43
CA VAL A 335 -11.20 7.08 -28.96
C VAL A 335 -12.59 7.05 -28.34
N ALA A 336 -13.45 8.02 -28.70
CA ALA A 336 -14.80 8.10 -28.16
C ALA A 336 -15.64 6.85 -28.50
N GLN A 337 -15.49 6.33 -29.71
CA GLN A 337 -16.16 5.11 -30.15
C GLN A 337 -15.58 3.87 -29.46
N LEU A 338 -14.28 3.85 -29.17
CA LEU A 338 -13.64 2.79 -28.41
C LEU A 338 -14.11 2.77 -26.94
N GLU A 339 -14.30 3.94 -26.33
CA GLU A 339 -14.88 4.05 -24.99
C GLU A 339 -16.32 3.53 -24.95
N GLU A 340 -17.17 3.95 -25.90
CA GLU A 340 -18.54 3.45 -26.05
C GLU A 340 -18.57 1.93 -26.30
N LEU A 341 -17.68 1.42 -27.16
CA LEU A 341 -17.54 -0.01 -27.40
C LEU A 341 -17.18 -0.76 -26.12
N SER A 342 -16.32 -0.19 -25.27
CA SER A 342 -15.93 -0.82 -24.01
C SER A 342 -17.10 -0.99 -23.03
N GLU A 343 -18.04 -0.04 -23.00
CA GLU A 343 -19.25 -0.13 -22.20
C GLU A 343 -20.23 -1.15 -22.80
N ALA A 344 -20.48 -1.07 -24.11
CA ALA A 344 -21.39 -1.96 -24.83
C ALA A 344 -20.92 -3.44 -24.80
N LEU A 345 -19.60 -3.67 -24.77
CA LEU A 345 -19.00 -5.00 -24.72
C LEU A 345 -19.46 -5.83 -23.51
N LEU A 346 -19.85 -5.17 -22.41
CA LEU A 346 -20.39 -5.85 -21.23
C LEU A 346 -21.67 -6.63 -21.55
N ASP A 347 -22.47 -6.13 -22.48
CA ASP A 347 -23.77 -6.68 -22.86
C ASP A 347 -23.70 -7.63 -24.07
N PHE A 348 -22.53 -7.79 -24.70
CA PHE A 348 -22.38 -8.69 -25.84
C PHE A 348 -22.41 -10.15 -25.40
N GLU A 349 -23.20 -10.97 -26.08
CA GLU A 349 -23.29 -12.42 -25.92
C GLU A 349 -22.57 -13.16 -27.05
N ASP A 350 -22.52 -12.58 -28.25
CA ASP A 350 -21.92 -13.17 -29.44
C ASP A 350 -21.32 -12.13 -30.42
N VAL A 351 -20.70 -12.63 -31.50
CA VAL A 351 -20.08 -11.80 -32.55
C VAL A 351 -21.13 -11.01 -33.36
N GLU A 352 -22.40 -11.46 -33.40
CA GLU A 352 -23.47 -10.74 -34.08
C GLU A 352 -23.76 -9.41 -33.38
N ASN A 353 -23.71 -9.36 -32.05
CA ASN A 353 -23.86 -8.10 -31.30
C ASN A 353 -22.76 -7.08 -31.65
N LEU A 354 -21.51 -7.52 -31.79
CA LEU A 354 -20.40 -6.65 -32.19
C LEU A 354 -20.58 -6.13 -33.62
N THR A 355 -20.95 -7.00 -34.55
CA THR A 355 -21.12 -6.61 -35.97
C THR A 355 -22.30 -5.68 -36.17
N ASP A 356 -23.40 -5.86 -35.43
CA ASP A 356 -24.52 -4.93 -35.45
C ASP A 356 -24.18 -3.58 -34.81
N TRP A 357 -23.41 -3.58 -33.72
CA TRP A 357 -22.92 -2.35 -33.11
C TRP A 357 -22.03 -1.56 -34.08
N LEU A 358 -21.06 -2.21 -34.74
CA LEU A 358 -20.18 -1.58 -35.71
C LEU A 358 -20.95 -0.97 -36.89
N ARG A 359 -21.99 -1.65 -37.40
CA ARG A 359 -22.87 -1.11 -38.45
C ARG A 359 -23.65 0.12 -38.01
N ASN A 360 -24.09 0.17 -36.76
CA ASN A 360 -24.84 1.32 -36.23
C ASN A 360 -23.92 2.55 -36.08
N VAL A 361 -22.68 2.32 -35.68
CA VAL A 361 -21.64 3.35 -35.60
C VAL A 361 -21.30 3.91 -36.99
N GLU A 362 -21.15 3.06 -38.01
CA GLU A 362 -20.93 3.49 -39.40
C GLU A 362 -22.09 4.29 -39.99
N ARG A 363 -23.33 4.08 -39.52
CA ARG A 363 -24.53 4.80 -39.99
C ARG A 363 -24.74 6.16 -39.33
N GLY A 364 -23.96 6.50 -38.30
CA GLY A 364 -24.13 7.75 -37.55
C GLY A 364 -25.48 7.85 -36.82
N GLU A 365 -26.16 6.73 -36.62
CA GLU A 365 -27.41 6.65 -35.88
C GLU A 365 -27.10 6.27 -34.43
N GLN A 366 -26.66 7.26 -33.65
CA GLN A 366 -26.84 7.20 -32.20
C GLN A 366 -27.69 8.40 -31.78
N GLY A 367 -28.83 8.10 -31.14
CA GLY A 367 -29.77 9.04 -30.57
C GLY A 367 -29.68 9.09 -29.05
#